data_AF-A0A9W5S3A1-F1
#
_entry.id   AF-A0A9W5S3A1-F1
#
_cell.length_a   1.000
_cell.length_b   1.000
_cell.length_c   1.000
_cell.angle_alpha   90.00
_cell.angle_beta   90.00
_cell.angle_gamma   90.00
#
_symmetry.space_group_name_H-M   'P 1'
#
loop_
_entity.id
_entity.type
_entity.pdbx_description
1 polymer ?
#
loop_
_entity_poly.entity_id
_entity_poly.type
_entity_poly.pdbx_seq_one_letter_code
_entity_poly.pdbx_strand_id
1 'polypeptide(L)'
;MRLVFGLTGSGFVGWIAYRKSSLSASGAWSAVLMGTAFIVLGGPFWFGTLLAFFISSTFWSKWKKRHRAKAEAEANYAKSGRRDAGQVWANGGLGLALCAAYALWPEPALQFAFVGVMAAVNADTWATEIGAFSRTAPRAVLTGRRVPPGTSGGVTALGAAAALAGAAFIGAAAALLASADAAPQPGA
;
A
#
# COMPACT_ATOMS: atom_id res chain seq x y z
N MET A 1 5.58 24.37 -10.53
CA MET A 1 6.60 23.68 -9.69
C MET A 1 6.10 22.32 -9.17
N ARG A 2 4.90 22.22 -8.56
CA ARG A 2 4.35 20.93 -8.04
C ARG A 2 4.26 19.80 -9.08
N LEU A 3 3.90 20.11 -10.33
CA LEU A 3 3.86 19.11 -11.41
C LEU A 3 5.24 18.52 -11.73
N VAL A 4 6.28 19.36 -11.74
CA VAL A 4 7.66 18.93 -11.99
C VAL A 4 8.16 18.04 -10.85
N PHE A 5 7.90 18.44 -9.59
CA PHE A 5 8.20 17.59 -8.43
C PHE A 5 7.40 16.28 -8.45
N GLY A 6 6.14 16.35 -8.87
CA GLY A 6 5.26 15.19 -9.05
C GLY A 6 5.85 14.18 -10.02
N LEU A 7 6.16 14.62 -11.23
CA LEU A 7 6.70 13.76 -12.30
C LEU A 7 8.10 13.23 -11.96
N THR A 8 8.98 14.06 -11.41
CA THR A 8 10.35 13.63 -11.06
C THR A 8 10.36 12.66 -9.89
N GLY A 9 9.66 12.98 -8.80
CA GLY A 9 9.58 12.14 -7.61
C GLY A 9 8.87 10.81 -7.87
N SER A 10 7.66 10.85 -8.45
CA SER A 10 6.92 9.64 -8.76
C SER A 10 7.58 8.83 -9.90
N GLY A 11 8.19 9.50 -10.88
CA GLY A 11 8.99 8.89 -11.94
C GLY A 11 10.17 8.09 -11.38
N PHE A 12 10.93 8.68 -10.46
CA PHE A 12 12.04 8.00 -9.79
C PHE A 12 11.59 6.77 -8.99
N VAL A 13 10.52 6.92 -8.19
CA VAL A 13 9.94 5.81 -7.42
C VAL A 13 9.43 4.70 -8.34
N GLY A 14 8.70 5.06 -9.40
CA GLY A 14 8.17 4.12 -10.40
C GLY A 14 9.28 3.37 -11.14
N TRP A 15 10.35 4.06 -11.53
CA TRP A 15 11.52 3.46 -12.17
C TRP A 15 12.24 2.47 -11.25
N ILE A 16 12.50 2.84 -9.99
CA ILE A 16 13.10 1.92 -8.99
C ILE A 16 12.19 0.71 -8.77
N ALA A 17 10.89 0.93 -8.63
CA ALA A 17 9.92 -0.13 -8.40
C ALA A 17 9.86 -1.12 -9.57
N TYR A 18 9.92 -0.64 -10.81
CA TYR A 18 10.02 -1.46 -12.01
C TYR A 18 11.33 -2.26 -12.04
N ARG A 19 12.47 -1.59 -11.83
CA ARG A 19 13.81 -2.21 -11.86
C ARG A 19 13.98 -3.28 -10.78
N LYS A 20 13.37 -3.07 -9.60
CA LYS A 20 13.37 -4.05 -8.51
C LYS A 20 12.24 -5.08 -8.63
N SER A 21 11.61 -5.23 -9.80
CA SER A 21 10.51 -6.18 -10.08
C SER A 21 9.35 -6.12 -9.07
N SER A 22 9.04 -4.93 -8.57
CA SER A 22 7.90 -4.69 -7.66
C SER A 22 6.64 -4.35 -8.45
N LEU A 23 6.79 -3.59 -9.54
CA LEU A 23 5.73 -3.23 -10.48
C LEU A 23 6.01 -3.83 -11.86
N SER A 24 4.96 -4.16 -12.61
CA SER A 24 5.03 -4.37 -14.06
C SER A 24 5.24 -3.04 -14.80
N ALA A 25 5.40 -3.05 -16.13
CA ALA A 25 5.49 -1.81 -16.90
C ALA A 25 4.19 -0.97 -16.78
N SER A 26 3.03 -1.63 -16.88
CA SER A 26 1.72 -0.96 -16.71
C SER A 26 1.51 -0.46 -15.28
N GLY A 27 1.98 -1.22 -14.29
CA GLY A 27 1.97 -0.80 -12.87
C GLY A 27 2.87 0.41 -12.63
N ALA A 28 4.06 0.46 -13.24
CA ALA A 28 4.98 1.58 -13.11
C ALA A 28 4.39 2.87 -13.69
N TRP A 29 3.84 2.83 -14.90
CA TRP A 29 3.14 3.98 -15.50
C TRP A 29 1.96 4.45 -14.65
N SER A 30 1.15 3.51 -14.14
CA SER A 30 0.03 3.85 -13.25
C SER A 30 0.50 4.49 -11.95
N ALA A 31 1.60 4.01 -11.37
CA ALA A 31 2.18 4.57 -10.16
C ALA A 31 2.75 5.99 -10.37
N VAL A 32 3.37 6.26 -11.52
CA VAL A 32 3.85 7.61 -11.88
C VAL A 32 2.67 8.56 -12.02
N LEU A 33 1.64 8.17 -12.76
CA LEU A 33 0.45 8.98 -12.97
C LEU A 33 -0.25 9.29 -11.63
N MET A 34 -0.53 8.25 -10.85
CA MET A 34 -1.18 8.36 -9.56
C MET A 34 -0.35 9.18 -8.56
N GLY A 35 0.95 8.88 -8.44
CA GLY A 35 1.86 9.60 -7.55
C GLY A 35 1.97 11.08 -7.91
N THR A 36 2.06 11.39 -9.21
CA THR A 36 2.03 12.78 -9.69
C THR A 36 0.73 13.46 -9.31
N ALA A 37 -0.41 12.81 -9.49
CA ALA A 37 -1.72 13.37 -9.14
C ALA A 37 -1.84 13.64 -7.63
N PHE A 38 -1.39 12.74 -6.77
CA PHE A 38 -1.36 12.97 -5.32
C PHE A 38 -0.48 14.16 -4.91
N ILE A 39 0.70 14.32 -5.53
CA ILE A 39 1.59 15.47 -5.25
C ILE A 39 0.96 16.79 -5.73
N VAL A 40 0.35 16.78 -6.91
CA VAL A 40 -0.27 17.98 -7.51
C VAL A 40 -1.52 18.42 -6.74
N LEU A 41 -2.38 17.48 -6.36
CA LEU A 41 -3.67 17.75 -5.72
C LEU A 41 -3.55 17.92 -4.20
N GLY A 42 -2.84 17.01 -3.53
CA GLY A 42 -2.83 16.92 -2.07
C GLY A 42 -1.54 17.37 -1.41
N GLY A 43 -0.39 17.18 -2.06
CA GLY A 43 0.92 17.53 -1.49
C GLY A 43 1.55 16.43 -0.62
N PRO A 44 2.52 16.79 0.27
CA PRO A 44 3.38 15.85 0.98
C PRO A 44 2.64 14.84 1.87
N PHE A 45 1.64 15.26 2.65
CA PHE A 45 0.84 14.36 3.48
C PHE A 45 0.21 13.20 2.68
N TRP A 46 -0.46 13.54 1.57
CA TRP A 46 -1.19 12.56 0.76
C TRP A 46 -0.25 11.60 0.02
N PHE A 47 0.75 12.15 -0.67
CA PHE A 47 1.73 11.34 -1.38
C PHE A 47 2.61 10.53 -0.41
N GLY A 48 3.01 11.12 0.72
CA GLY A 48 3.81 10.46 1.75
C GLY A 48 3.08 9.26 2.36
N THR A 49 1.77 9.38 2.61
CA THR A 49 0.95 8.27 3.13
C THR A 49 0.81 7.15 2.10
N LEU A 50 0.59 7.48 0.82
CA LEU A 50 0.60 6.49 -0.27
C LEU A 50 1.97 5.79 -0.36
N LEU A 51 3.06 6.56 -0.25
CA LEU A 51 4.42 6.04 -0.33
C LEU A 51 4.74 5.12 0.85
N ALA A 52 4.28 5.47 2.07
CA ALA A 52 4.41 4.63 3.25
C ALA A 52 3.79 3.24 3.01
N PHE A 53 2.52 3.21 2.56
CA PHE A 53 1.86 1.96 2.13
C PHE A 53 2.68 1.21 1.08
N PHE A 54 3.09 1.89 0.01
CA PHE A 54 3.75 1.26 -1.12
C PHE A 54 5.07 0.61 -0.71
N ILE A 55 5.91 1.32 0.05
CA ILE A 55 7.21 0.83 0.51
C ILE A 55 7.03 -0.35 1.47
N SER A 56 6.20 -0.20 2.52
CA SER A 56 6.01 -1.25 3.52
C SER A 56 5.41 -2.52 2.93
N SER A 57 4.39 -2.38 2.07
CA SER A 57 3.78 -3.52 1.39
C SER A 57 4.75 -4.18 0.42
N THR A 58 5.60 -3.41 -0.28
CA THR A 58 6.64 -3.96 -1.17
C THR A 58 7.68 -4.76 -0.40
N PHE A 59 8.06 -4.29 0.79
CA PHE A 59 8.96 -5.02 1.67
C PHE A 59 8.38 -6.39 2.03
N TRP A 60 7.13 -6.45 2.52
CA TRP A 60 6.51 -7.71 2.91
C TRP A 60 6.27 -8.66 1.72
N SER A 61 5.81 -8.16 0.56
CA SER A 61 5.67 -9.01 -0.64
C SER A 61 6.99 -9.62 -1.07
N LYS A 62 8.09 -8.87 -0.99
CA LYS A 62 9.43 -9.36 -1.33
C LYS A 62 9.98 -10.32 -0.28
N TRP A 63 9.74 -10.03 0.99
CA TRP A 63 10.08 -10.94 2.08
C TRP A 63 9.38 -12.28 1.87
N LYS A 64 8.05 -12.25 1.66
CA LYS A 64 7.28 -13.46 1.38
C LYS A 64 7.87 -14.23 0.21
N LYS A 65 8.08 -13.55 -0.92
CA LYS A 65 8.66 -14.16 -2.12
C LYS A 65 10.03 -14.78 -1.85
N ARG A 66 10.93 -14.10 -1.13
CA ARG A 66 12.29 -14.61 -0.83
C ARG A 66 12.24 -15.86 0.05
N HIS A 67 11.35 -15.90 1.04
CA HIS A 67 11.24 -17.01 1.97
C HIS A 67 10.40 -18.17 1.43
N ARG A 68 9.42 -17.92 0.55
CA ARG A 68 8.66 -18.95 -0.17
C ARG A 68 9.38 -19.50 -1.39
N ALA A 69 10.13 -18.70 -2.14
CA ALA A 69 10.95 -19.18 -3.25
C ALA A 69 12.05 -20.15 -2.77
N LYS A 70 12.53 -20.02 -1.53
CA LYS A 70 13.38 -21.05 -0.90
C LYS A 70 12.66 -22.39 -0.68
N ALA A 71 11.34 -22.39 -0.54
CA ALA A 71 10.52 -23.59 -0.37
C ALA A 71 9.95 -24.12 -1.71
N GLU A 72 9.67 -23.24 -2.68
CA GLU A 72 9.13 -23.58 -4.01
C GLU A 72 10.23 -23.88 -5.05
N ALA A 73 11.49 -23.53 -4.80
CA ALA A 73 12.63 -23.95 -5.64
C ALA A 73 12.80 -25.48 -5.68
N GLU A 74 12.11 -26.23 -4.82
CA GLU A 74 11.99 -27.69 -4.88
C GLU A 74 10.81 -28.18 -5.78
N ALA A 75 9.94 -27.30 -6.32
CA ALA A 75 8.65 -27.72 -6.90
C ALA A 75 8.17 -27.02 -8.20
N ASN A 76 9.05 -26.33 -8.95
CA ASN A 76 8.80 -25.69 -10.26
C ASN A 76 8.11 -24.30 -10.30
N TYR A 77 8.79 -23.39 -11.01
CA TYR A 77 8.37 -22.14 -11.68
C TYR A 77 7.18 -21.32 -11.12
N ALA A 78 7.51 -20.26 -10.38
CA ALA A 78 6.55 -19.26 -9.89
C ALA A 78 6.22 -18.16 -10.93
N LYS A 79 4.92 -17.91 -11.13
CA LYS A 79 4.38 -16.72 -11.82
C LYS A 79 4.89 -15.43 -11.16
N SER A 80 5.15 -14.39 -11.96
CA SER A 80 5.71 -13.13 -11.46
C SER A 80 4.72 -12.35 -10.57
N GLY A 81 4.96 -12.32 -9.26
CA GLY A 81 4.23 -11.49 -8.29
C GLY A 81 4.52 -9.98 -8.38
N ARG A 82 4.45 -9.41 -9.59
CA ARG A 82 4.60 -7.96 -9.84
C ARG A 82 3.23 -7.31 -9.77
N ARG A 83 3.11 -6.14 -9.13
CA ARG A 83 1.88 -5.35 -9.14
C ARG A 83 1.66 -4.70 -10.50
N ASP A 84 0.50 -4.92 -11.09
CA ASP A 84 0.11 -4.32 -12.38
C ASP A 84 -0.74 -3.06 -12.20
N ALA A 85 -1.16 -2.47 -13.32
CA ALA A 85 -2.03 -1.29 -13.30
C ALA A 85 -3.32 -1.53 -12.52
N GLY A 86 -3.95 -2.70 -12.68
CA GLY A 86 -5.19 -3.04 -11.99
C GLY A 86 -5.01 -3.01 -10.48
N GLN A 87 -3.94 -3.63 -9.97
CA GLN A 87 -3.64 -3.61 -8.53
C GLN A 87 -3.27 -2.21 -8.02
N VAL A 88 -2.58 -1.39 -8.82
CA VAL A 88 -2.25 0.00 -8.45
C VAL A 88 -3.54 0.82 -8.30
N TRP A 89 -4.44 0.76 -9.28
CA TRP A 89 -5.71 1.49 -9.24
C TRP A 89 -6.70 0.94 -8.21
N ALA A 90 -6.74 -0.38 -7.99
CA ALA A 90 -7.57 -0.97 -6.94
C ALA A 90 -7.16 -0.49 -5.54
N ASN A 91 -5.85 -0.38 -5.28
CA ASN A 91 -5.36 0.00 -3.95
C ASN A 91 -5.29 1.51 -3.73
N GLY A 92 -5.05 2.31 -4.77
CA GLY A 92 -4.83 3.75 -4.65
C GLY A 92 -5.93 4.63 -5.26
N GLY A 93 -6.81 4.09 -6.09
CA GLY A 93 -7.78 4.86 -6.87
C GLY A 93 -8.81 5.59 -6.01
N LEU A 94 -9.41 4.91 -5.03
CA LEU A 94 -10.34 5.56 -4.09
C LEU A 94 -9.63 6.64 -3.26
N GLY A 95 -8.39 6.38 -2.83
CA GLY A 95 -7.60 7.39 -2.13
C GLY A 95 -7.33 8.63 -2.99
N LEU A 96 -7.08 8.44 -4.30
CA LEU A 96 -6.88 9.55 -5.23
C LEU A 96 -8.18 10.33 -5.47
N ALA A 97 -9.32 9.64 -5.56
CA ALA A 97 -10.63 10.27 -5.66
C ALA A 97 -10.93 11.15 -4.44
N LEU A 98 -10.62 10.66 -3.23
CA LEU A 98 -10.75 11.44 -1.99
C LEU A 98 -9.79 12.64 -1.96
N CYS A 99 -8.55 12.47 -2.45
CA CYS A 99 -7.58 13.56 -2.61
C CYS A 99 -8.08 14.65 -3.56
N ALA A 100 -8.63 14.24 -4.71
CA ALA A 100 -9.22 15.17 -5.67
C ALA A 100 -10.45 15.89 -5.09
N ALA A 101 -11.31 15.17 -4.36
CA ALA A 101 -12.45 15.78 -3.67
C ALA A 101 -11.99 16.78 -2.60
N TYR A 102 -10.97 16.46 -1.81
CA TYR A 102 -10.42 17.37 -0.80
C TYR A 102 -9.82 18.65 -1.42
N ALA A 103 -9.20 18.54 -2.61
CA ALA A 103 -8.67 19.69 -3.33
C ALA A 103 -9.77 20.69 -3.76
N LEU A 104 -11.02 20.22 -3.92
CA LEU A 104 -12.19 21.04 -4.24
C LEU A 104 -12.94 21.51 -2.98
N TRP A 105 -13.04 20.63 -1.98
CA TRP A 105 -13.73 20.85 -0.72
C TRP A 105 -12.83 20.40 0.44
N PRO A 106 -12.04 21.30 1.05
CA PRO A 106 -11.02 20.95 2.04
C PRO A 106 -11.65 20.62 3.40
N GLU A 107 -12.39 19.52 3.45
CA GLU A 107 -13.11 19.03 4.61
C GLU A 107 -12.26 17.96 5.34
N PRO A 108 -12.05 18.07 6.67
CA PRO A 108 -11.18 17.15 7.41
C PRO A 108 -11.59 15.67 7.36
N ALA A 109 -12.88 15.35 7.33
CA ALA A 109 -13.34 13.95 7.21
C ALA A 109 -12.89 13.28 5.90
N LEU A 110 -12.67 14.01 4.80
CA LEU A 110 -12.08 13.46 3.58
C LEU A 110 -10.62 13.01 3.80
N GLN A 111 -9.85 13.74 4.60
CA GLN A 111 -8.49 13.32 4.98
C GLN A 111 -8.52 12.05 5.85
N PHE A 112 -9.40 12.01 6.86
CA PHE A 112 -9.56 10.83 7.69
C PHE A 112 -10.06 9.61 6.89
N ALA A 113 -10.98 9.81 5.94
CA ALA A 113 -11.42 8.78 5.02
C ALA A 113 -10.27 8.25 4.18
N PHE A 114 -9.40 9.13 3.66
CA PHE A 114 -8.20 8.74 2.93
C PHE A 114 -7.24 7.90 3.78
N VAL A 115 -6.96 8.33 5.01
CA VAL A 115 -6.13 7.55 5.95
C VAL A 115 -6.76 6.19 6.22
N GLY A 116 -8.08 6.12 6.40
CA GLY A 116 -8.83 4.88 6.58
C GLY A 116 -8.72 3.95 5.37
N VAL A 117 -8.87 4.46 4.15
CA VAL A 117 -8.66 3.69 2.91
C VAL A 117 -7.24 3.15 2.84
N MET A 118 -6.23 4.01 3.10
CA MET A 118 -4.84 3.59 3.06
C MET A 118 -4.49 2.55 4.14
N ALA A 119 -5.07 2.70 5.33
CA ALA A 119 -4.91 1.76 6.43
C ALA A 119 -5.54 0.41 6.07
N ALA A 120 -6.74 0.40 5.47
CA ALA A 120 -7.43 -0.80 5.04
C ALA A 120 -6.64 -1.59 3.99
N VAL A 121 -6.14 -0.93 2.94
CA VAL A 121 -5.36 -1.61 1.88
C VAL A 121 -3.99 -2.09 2.39
N ASN A 122 -3.35 -1.38 3.32
CA ASN A 122 -2.10 -1.83 3.93
C ASN A 122 -2.36 -3.01 4.89
N ALA A 123 -3.45 -2.97 5.66
CA ALA A 123 -3.86 -4.06 6.55
C ALA A 123 -4.13 -5.35 5.77
N ASP A 124 -4.90 -5.29 4.68
CA ASP A 124 -5.16 -6.44 3.81
C ASP A 124 -3.87 -7.02 3.21
N THR A 125 -2.97 -6.13 2.76
CA THR A 125 -1.67 -6.55 2.23
C THR A 125 -0.82 -7.23 3.30
N TRP A 126 -0.67 -6.64 4.49
CA TRP A 126 0.13 -7.24 5.56
C TRP A 126 -0.48 -8.55 6.06
N ALA A 127 -1.82 -8.61 6.19
CA ALA A 127 -2.53 -9.83 6.57
C ALA A 127 -2.24 -10.98 5.60
N THR A 128 -2.27 -10.70 4.30
CA THR A 128 -2.00 -11.70 3.26
C THR A 128 -0.52 -12.07 3.18
N GLU A 129 0.38 -11.08 3.27
CA GLU A 129 1.82 -11.30 3.11
C GLU A 129 2.45 -12.00 4.32
N ILE A 130 2.10 -11.56 5.54
CA ILE A 130 2.62 -12.11 6.80
C ILE A 130 1.81 -13.34 7.21
N GLY A 131 0.48 -13.31 7.07
CA GLY A 131 -0.40 -14.44 7.42
C GLY A 131 -0.12 -15.71 6.61
N ALA A 132 0.49 -15.58 5.42
CA ALA A 132 0.99 -16.72 4.65
C ALA A 132 2.04 -17.57 5.39
N PHE A 133 2.63 -17.08 6.48
CA PHE A 133 3.57 -17.82 7.34
C PHE A 133 2.92 -18.45 8.57
N SER A 134 1.59 -18.36 8.69
CA SER A 134 0.86 -18.97 9.81
C SER A 134 1.06 -20.49 9.83
N ARG A 135 1.44 -21.02 10.99
CA ARG A 135 1.50 -22.47 11.26
C ARG A 135 0.13 -23.08 11.56
N THR A 136 -0.85 -22.24 11.89
CA THR A 136 -2.23 -22.68 12.15
C THR A 136 -3.06 -22.59 10.87
N ALA A 137 -3.89 -23.61 10.65
CA ALA A 137 -4.83 -23.64 9.54
C ALA A 137 -5.77 -22.41 9.61
N PRO A 138 -5.96 -21.67 8.50
CA PRO A 138 -6.92 -20.57 8.45
C PRO A 138 -8.33 -21.03 8.78
N ARG A 139 -9.16 -20.11 9.26
CA ARG A 139 -10.59 -20.30 9.47
C ARG A 139 -11.38 -19.39 8.55
N ALA A 140 -12.44 -19.89 7.94
CA ALA A 140 -13.33 -19.06 7.13
C ALA A 140 -14.01 -18.01 8.02
N VAL A 141 -13.93 -16.73 7.67
CA VAL A 141 -14.45 -15.62 8.49
C VAL A 141 -15.96 -15.73 8.74
N LEU A 142 -16.71 -16.27 7.78
CA LEU A 142 -18.17 -16.40 7.89
C LEU A 142 -18.63 -17.60 8.72
N THR A 143 -17.85 -18.69 8.78
CA THR A 143 -18.30 -19.96 9.39
C THR A 143 -17.42 -20.44 10.54
N GLY A 144 -16.23 -19.87 10.72
CA GLY A 144 -15.24 -20.28 11.72
C GLY A 144 -14.57 -21.65 11.46
N ARG A 145 -14.99 -22.36 10.40
CA ARG A 145 -14.46 -23.68 10.03
C ARG A 145 -13.05 -23.57 9.47
N ARG A 146 -12.20 -24.57 9.74
CA ARG A 146 -10.84 -24.63 9.17
C ARG A 146 -10.93 -24.82 7.66
N VAL A 147 -10.11 -24.07 6.93
CA VAL A 147 -10.02 -24.11 5.46
C VAL A 147 -8.56 -24.22 5.01
N PRO A 148 -8.29 -24.75 3.80
CA PRO A 148 -6.94 -24.78 3.25
C PRO A 148 -6.31 -23.39 3.14
N PRO A 149 -4.98 -23.24 3.35
CA PRO A 149 -4.27 -22.00 3.06
C PRO A 149 -4.51 -21.51 1.63
N GLY A 150 -4.74 -20.20 1.47
CA GLY A 150 -5.07 -19.60 0.18
C GLY A 150 -6.56 -19.57 -0.19
N THR A 151 -7.44 -20.14 0.66
CA THR A 151 -8.89 -20.01 0.50
C THR A 151 -9.34 -18.57 0.74
N SER A 152 -10.14 -18.01 -0.18
CA SER A 152 -10.75 -16.69 0.00
C SER A 152 -11.57 -16.63 1.29
N GLY A 153 -11.41 -15.56 2.07
CA GLY A 153 -12.05 -15.40 3.39
C GLY A 153 -11.42 -16.23 4.52
N GLY A 154 -10.31 -16.93 4.28
CA GLY A 154 -9.57 -17.64 5.32
C GLY A 154 -8.69 -16.69 6.14
N VAL A 155 -8.97 -16.58 7.45
CA VAL A 155 -8.22 -15.72 8.38
C VAL A 155 -7.42 -16.54 9.40
N THR A 156 -6.27 -16.01 9.82
CA THR A 156 -5.42 -16.57 10.89
C THR A 156 -5.16 -15.50 11.94
N ALA A 157 -4.83 -15.91 13.17
CA ALA A 157 -4.46 -14.96 14.23
C ALA A 157 -3.23 -14.12 13.85
N LEU A 158 -2.24 -14.73 13.18
CA LEU A 158 -1.08 -14.02 12.66
C LEU A 158 -1.47 -12.98 11.60
N GLY A 159 -2.33 -13.36 10.65
CA GLY A 159 -2.84 -12.44 9.64
C GLY A 159 -3.63 -11.28 10.24
N ALA A 160 -4.47 -11.54 11.25
CA ALA A 160 -5.23 -10.50 11.95
C ALA A 160 -4.32 -9.54 12.73
N ALA A 161 -3.31 -10.06 13.44
CA ALA A 161 -2.31 -9.22 14.11
C ALA A 161 -1.51 -8.37 13.11
N ALA A 162 -1.14 -8.95 11.96
CA ALA A 162 -0.50 -8.23 10.87
C ALA A 162 -1.40 -7.15 10.26
N ALA A 163 -2.70 -7.40 10.13
CA ALA A 163 -3.69 -6.42 9.68
C ALA A 163 -3.73 -5.22 10.63
N LEU A 164 -3.85 -5.47 11.93
CA LEU A 164 -3.84 -4.43 12.96
C LEU A 164 -2.54 -3.62 12.95
N ALA A 165 -1.39 -4.29 12.88
CA ALA A 165 -0.09 -3.62 12.78
C ALA A 165 0.04 -2.79 11.50
N GLY A 166 -0.45 -3.30 10.36
CA GLY A 166 -0.44 -2.59 9.08
C GLY A 166 -1.34 -1.34 9.09
N ALA A 167 -2.53 -1.43 9.68
CA ALA A 167 -3.41 -0.28 9.85
C ALA A 167 -2.78 0.77 10.79
N ALA A 168 -2.26 0.33 11.94
CA ALA A 168 -1.60 1.20 12.91
C ALA A 168 -0.36 1.92 12.32
N PHE A 169 0.42 1.22 11.49
CA PHE A 169 1.55 1.80 10.79
C PHE A 169 1.13 2.97 9.87
N ILE A 170 0.04 2.83 9.12
CA ILE A 170 -0.48 3.91 8.28
C ILE A 170 -1.00 5.07 9.12
N GLY A 171 -1.74 4.80 10.19
CA GLY A 171 -2.21 5.83 11.11
C GLY A 171 -1.06 6.64 11.72
N ALA A 172 0.00 5.96 12.17
CA ALA A 172 1.19 6.60 12.71
C ALA A 172 1.94 7.42 11.65
N ALA A 173 2.13 6.86 10.45
CA ALA A 173 2.78 7.58 9.34
C ALA A 173 1.99 8.85 8.96
N ALA A 174 0.67 8.75 8.85
CA ALA A 174 -0.20 9.88 8.57
C ALA A 174 -0.14 10.94 9.68
N ALA A 175 -0.17 10.55 10.95
CA ALA A 175 -0.04 11.48 12.08
C ALA A 175 1.30 12.23 12.06
N LEU A 176 2.41 11.52 11.79
CA LEU A 176 3.73 12.13 11.64
C LEU A 176 3.77 13.13 10.48
N LEU A 177 3.23 12.75 9.32
CA LEU A 177 3.18 13.62 8.14
C LEU A 177 2.30 14.86 8.38
N ALA A 178 1.16 14.70 9.05
CA ALA A 178 0.28 15.81 9.40
C ALA A 178 0.97 16.79 10.36
N SER A 179 1.75 16.29 11.33
CA SER A 179 2.53 17.14 12.24
C SER A 179 3.64 17.91 11.54
N ALA A 180 4.24 17.35 10.49
CA ALA A 180 5.25 18.01 9.68
C ALA A 180 4.65 19.11 8.78
N ASP A 181 3.45 18.89 8.24
CA ASP A 181 2.73 19.90 7.44
C ASP A 181 2.20 21.06 8.32
N ALA A 182 1.98 20.83 9.62
CA ALA A 182 1.54 21.84 10.58
C ALA A 182 2.67 22.70 11.18
N ALA A 183 3.94 22.36 10.92
CA ALA A 183 5.08 23.10 11.47
C ALA A 183 5.16 24.53 10.88
N PRO A 184 5.45 25.57 11.69
CA PRO A 184 5.63 26.93 11.18
C PRO A 184 6.76 26.94 10.15
N GLN A 185 6.51 27.52 8.98
CA GLN A 185 7.56 27.75 7.99
C GLN A 185 8.58 28.72 8.58
N PRO A 186 9.89 28.41 8.59
CA PRO A 186 10.90 29.36 9.04
C PRO A 186 10.93 30.53 8.06
N GLY A 187 10.35 31.67 8.46
CA GLY A 187 10.33 32.91 7.68
C GLY A 187 8.99 33.62 7.51
N ALA A 188 7.94 33.26 8.27
CA ALA A 188 6.75 34.09 8.42
C ALA A 188 6.92 35.13 9.54
#